data_AF-A0A1E3VPZ1-F1
#
_entry.id   AF-A0A1E3VPZ1-F1
#
_cell.length_a   1.000
_cell.length_b   1.000
_cell.length_c   1.000
_cell.angle_alpha   90.00
_cell.angle_beta   90.00
_cell.angle_gamma   90.00
#
_symmetry.space_group_name_H-M   'P 1'
#
loop_
_entity.id
_entity.type
_entity.pdbx_description
1 polymer ?
#
loop_
_entity_poly.entity_id
_entity_poly.type
_entity_poly.pdbx_seq_one_letter_code
_entity_poly.pdbx_strand_id
1 'polypeptide(L)'
;MSRKAYRPPEQGKAGQIFDSIFLLVLVYAVLFAPLVLGLTGGGTVTKTVEEPTWEALGQNPTMATQWEKLGFTPETATEMITTRFDYTINPWALLITAVVILGYFVFLVRFSDKEYREVIAERFGDKK
;
A
#
# COMPACT_ATOMS: atom_id res chain seq x y z
N MET A 1 28.31 30.97 31.88
CA MET A 1 28.85 31.07 30.51
C MET A 1 27.68 30.91 29.53
N SER A 2 27.46 31.89 28.65
CA SER A 2 26.44 31.82 27.60
C SER A 2 26.75 30.65 26.67
N ARG A 3 25.94 29.58 26.69
CA ARG A 3 26.04 28.46 25.74
C ARG A 3 25.88 29.05 24.33
N LYS A 4 26.93 28.95 23.49
CA LYS A 4 26.84 29.37 22.09
C LYS A 4 25.71 28.56 21.42
N ALA A 5 24.75 29.25 20.80
CA ALA A 5 23.67 28.60 20.09
C ALA A 5 24.23 27.75 18.94
N TYR A 6 23.84 26.48 18.88
CA TYR A 6 24.20 25.58 17.80
C TYR A 6 23.76 26.17 16.44
N ARG A 7 24.68 26.19 15.48
CA ARG A 7 24.38 26.51 14.08
C ARG A 7 24.55 25.24 13.25
N PRO A 8 23.48 24.72 12.63
CA PRO A 8 23.58 23.55 11.79
C PRO A 8 24.44 23.83 10.54
N PRO A 9 25.10 22.81 9.99
CA PRO A 9 25.82 22.93 8.73
C PRO A 9 24.83 23.19 7.58
N GLU A 10 25.17 24.13 6.70
CA GLU A 10 24.38 24.39 5.48
C GLU A 10 24.76 23.40 4.39
N GLN A 11 23.76 22.68 3.86
CA GLN A 11 23.97 21.73 2.77
C GLN A 11 24.20 22.48 1.45
N GLY A 12 25.20 22.05 0.67
CA GLY A 12 25.47 22.62 -0.65
C GLY A 12 24.36 22.32 -1.66
N LYS A 13 24.08 23.27 -2.57
CA LYS A 13 23.02 23.18 -3.59
C LYS A 13 23.09 21.91 -4.46
N ALA A 14 24.30 21.47 -4.82
CA ALA A 14 24.49 20.25 -5.61
C ALA A 14 24.05 18.99 -4.86
N GLY A 15 24.36 18.91 -3.55
CA GLY A 15 23.94 17.79 -2.70
C GLY A 15 22.43 17.74 -2.52
N GLN A 16 21.79 18.91 -2.38
CA GLN A 16 20.33 19.00 -2.26
C GLN A 16 19.59 18.54 -3.53
N ILE A 17 20.11 18.86 -4.72
CA ILE A 17 19.54 18.41 -6.00
C ILE A 17 19.66 16.90 -6.14
N PHE A 18 20.83 16.32 -5.83
CA PHE A 18 21.02 14.87 -5.87
C PHE A 18 20.05 14.16 -4.92
N ASP A 19 19.97 14.62 -3.66
CA ASP A 19 19.09 14.03 -2.65
C ASP A 19 17.62 14.06 -3.10
N SER A 20 17.17 15.19 -3.65
CA SER A 20 15.81 15.34 -4.15
C SER A 20 15.49 14.38 -5.31
N ILE A 21 16.41 14.24 -6.27
CA ILE A 21 16.26 13.31 -7.39
C ILE A 21 16.29 11.86 -6.90
N PHE A 22 17.20 11.55 -5.99
CA PHE A 22 17.35 10.21 -5.43
C PHE A 22 16.08 9.78 -4.67
N LEU A 23 15.54 10.66 -3.83
CA LEU A 23 14.26 10.43 -3.15
C LEU A 23 13.11 10.25 -4.15
N LEU A 24 13.05 11.06 -5.22
CA LEU A 24 12.03 10.90 -6.26
C LEU A 24 12.11 9.53 -6.94
N VAL A 25 13.32 9.06 -7.27
CA VAL A 25 13.54 7.73 -7.85
C VAL A 25 13.12 6.64 -6.87
N LEU A 26 13.46 6.75 -5.59
CA LEU A 26 13.06 5.79 -4.57
C LEU A 26 11.54 5.73 -4.41
N VAL A 27 10.85 6.89 -4.38
CA VAL A 27 9.39 6.93 -4.33
C VAL A 27 8.79 6.23 -5.55
N TYR A 28 9.30 6.52 -6.74
CA TYR A 28 8.83 5.85 -7.96
C TYR A 28 9.05 4.34 -7.89
N ALA A 29 10.24 3.90 -7.47
CA ALA A 29 10.57 2.49 -7.31
C ALA A 29 9.66 1.79 -6.30
N VAL A 30 9.42 2.39 -5.14
CA VAL A 30 8.54 1.84 -4.10
C VAL A 30 7.08 1.74 -4.57
N LEU A 31 6.59 2.75 -5.31
CA LEU A 31 5.22 2.74 -5.84
C LEU A 31 5.04 1.75 -6.99
N PHE A 32 6.03 1.59 -7.87
CA PHE A 32 5.95 0.70 -9.04
C PHE A 32 6.40 -0.72 -8.78
N ALA A 33 7.24 -0.98 -7.77
CA ALA A 33 7.74 -2.33 -7.48
C ALA A 33 6.61 -3.34 -7.27
N PRO A 34 5.55 -3.06 -6.49
CA PRO A 34 4.42 -3.99 -6.36
C PRO A 34 3.75 -4.27 -7.71
N LEU A 35 3.62 -3.26 -8.56
CA LEU A 35 2.98 -3.40 -9.87
C LEU A 35 3.80 -4.29 -10.81
N VAL A 36 5.10 -4.00 -10.95
CA VAL A 36 6.02 -4.74 -11.83
C VAL A 36 6.19 -6.18 -11.36
N LEU A 37 6.16 -6.42 -10.05
CA LEU A 37 6.26 -7.77 -9.48
C LEU A 37 4.94 -8.54 -9.49
N GLY A 38 3.85 -7.97 -10.03
CA GLY A 38 2.54 -8.61 -10.03
C GLY A 38 1.94 -8.79 -8.63
N LEU A 39 2.41 -8.01 -7.65
CA LEU A 39 1.91 -7.98 -6.27
C LEU A 39 0.69 -7.05 -6.14
N THR A 40 0.36 -6.28 -7.18
CA THR A 40 -0.85 -5.45 -7.24
C THR A 40 -1.99 -6.22 -7.87
N GLY A 41 -2.96 -6.59 -7.05
CA GLY A 41 -4.19 -7.22 -7.48
C GLY A 41 -4.77 -7.98 -6.30
N GLY A 42 -5.97 -7.60 -5.86
CA GLY A 42 -6.78 -8.57 -5.13
C GLY A 42 -6.97 -9.74 -6.09
N GLY A 43 -6.55 -10.95 -5.69
CA GLY A 43 -6.72 -12.13 -6.53
C GLY A 43 -8.17 -12.19 -7.01
N THR A 44 -8.42 -12.57 -8.25
CA THR A 44 -9.79 -12.76 -8.73
C THR A 44 -10.10 -14.25 -8.78
N VAL A 45 -11.30 -14.62 -8.37
CA VAL A 45 -11.84 -15.97 -8.56
C VAL A 45 -12.93 -15.89 -9.61
N THR A 46 -12.83 -16.76 -10.61
CA THR A 46 -13.85 -16.92 -11.65
C THR A 46 -14.60 -18.22 -11.39
N LYS A 47 -15.91 -18.13 -11.20
CA LYS A 47 -16.76 -19.32 -11.11
C LYS A 47 -17.16 -19.79 -12.50
N THR A 48 -16.85 -21.04 -12.82
CA THR A 48 -17.30 -21.69 -14.05
C THR A 48 -18.76 -22.08 -13.92
N VAL A 49 -19.56 -21.75 -14.94
CA VAL A 49 -20.96 -22.16 -15.08
C VAL A 49 -21.05 -22.94 -16.39
N GLU A 50 -21.35 -24.23 -16.32
CA GLU A 50 -21.31 -25.14 -17.48
C GLU A 50 -22.38 -24.82 -18.53
N GLU A 51 -23.57 -24.41 -18.09
CA GLU A 51 -24.68 -23.99 -18.94
C GLU A 51 -25.11 -22.57 -18.56
N PRO A 52 -24.44 -21.53 -19.10
CA PRO A 52 -24.72 -20.17 -18.71
C PRO A 52 -26.05 -19.70 -19.29
N THR A 53 -27.01 -19.47 -18.40
CA THR A 53 -28.25 -18.73 -18.71
C THR A 53 -28.23 -17.41 -17.94
N TRP A 54 -29.03 -16.42 -18.35
CA TRP A 54 -29.12 -15.16 -17.61
C TRP A 54 -29.51 -15.39 -16.14
N GLU A 55 -30.41 -16.33 -15.89
CA GLU A 55 -30.82 -16.74 -14.54
C GLU A 55 -29.67 -17.40 -13.76
N ALA A 56 -28.94 -18.33 -14.38
CA ALA A 56 -27.78 -19.00 -13.75
C ALA A 56 -26.64 -18.01 -13.42
N LEU A 57 -26.53 -16.92 -14.19
CA LEU A 57 -25.60 -15.81 -13.96
C LEU A 57 -26.13 -14.78 -12.95
N GLY A 58 -27.29 -15.05 -12.33
CA GLY A 58 -27.93 -14.16 -11.35
C GLY A 58 -28.44 -12.85 -11.95
N GLN A 59 -28.63 -12.78 -13.27
CA GLN A 59 -29.17 -11.63 -13.97
C GLN A 59 -30.70 -11.71 -14.02
N ASN A 60 -31.36 -10.60 -13.72
CA ASN A 60 -32.80 -10.45 -13.92
C ASN A 60 -33.08 -9.94 -15.36
N PRO A 61 -34.34 -9.92 -15.81
CA PRO A 61 -34.67 -9.53 -17.19
C PRO A 61 -34.15 -8.13 -17.57
N THR A 62 -34.20 -7.17 -16.64
CA THR A 62 -33.71 -5.80 -16.89
C THR A 62 -32.19 -5.77 -17.09
N MET A 63 -31.43 -6.54 -16.32
CA MET A 63 -29.98 -6.64 -16.45
C MET A 63 -29.58 -7.36 -17.75
N ALA A 64 -30.25 -8.47 -18.08
CA ALA A 64 -30.05 -9.21 -19.32
C ALA A 64 -30.22 -8.32 -20.55
N THR A 65 -31.27 -7.49 -20.59
CA THR A 65 -31.49 -6.53 -21.68
C THR A 65 -30.33 -5.53 -21.85
N GLN A 66 -29.63 -5.15 -20.78
CA GLN A 66 -28.46 -4.26 -20.92
C GLN A 66 -27.27 -4.98 -21.54
N TRP A 67 -27.02 -6.23 -21.14
CA TRP A 67 -25.98 -7.05 -21.75
C TRP A 67 -26.25 -7.32 -23.24
N GLU A 68 -27.49 -7.63 -23.59
CA GLU A 68 -27.91 -7.84 -24.98
C GLU A 68 -27.76 -6.56 -25.82
N LYS A 69 -28.07 -5.38 -25.27
CA LYS A 69 -27.82 -4.08 -25.95
C LYS A 69 -26.35 -3.83 -26.22
N LEU A 70 -25.47 -4.35 -25.37
CA LEU A 70 -24.02 -4.30 -25.54
C LEU A 70 -23.51 -5.40 -26.49
N GLY A 71 -24.39 -6.26 -27.00
CA GLY A 71 -24.06 -7.33 -27.94
C GLY A 71 -23.56 -8.62 -27.27
N PHE A 72 -23.77 -8.77 -25.97
CA PHE A 72 -23.36 -9.97 -25.23
C PHE A 72 -24.50 -10.99 -25.10
N THR A 73 -24.10 -12.25 -25.05
CA THR A 73 -24.93 -13.42 -24.73
C THR A 73 -24.51 -13.97 -23.36
N PRO A 74 -25.30 -14.86 -22.73
CA PRO A 74 -24.89 -15.50 -21.48
C PRO A 74 -23.48 -16.12 -21.57
N GLU A 75 -23.15 -16.80 -22.68
CA GLU A 75 -21.87 -17.47 -22.88
C GLU A 75 -20.70 -16.48 -22.91
N THR A 76 -20.88 -15.33 -23.57
CA THR A 76 -19.83 -14.32 -23.72
C THR A 76 -19.74 -13.38 -22.51
N ALA A 77 -20.83 -13.18 -21.77
CA ALA A 77 -20.85 -12.39 -20.55
C ALA A 77 -20.44 -13.18 -19.30
N THR A 78 -20.47 -14.51 -19.34
CA THR A 78 -20.25 -15.39 -18.16
C THR A 78 -18.99 -15.01 -17.41
N GLU A 79 -17.84 -14.96 -18.07
CA GLU A 79 -16.57 -14.68 -17.40
C GLU A 79 -16.56 -13.28 -16.75
N MET A 80 -17.12 -12.28 -17.43
CA MET A 80 -17.25 -10.91 -16.90
C MET A 80 -18.18 -10.87 -15.68
N ILE A 81 -19.25 -11.67 -15.72
CA ILE A 81 -20.24 -11.76 -14.65
C ILE A 81 -19.79 -12.71 -13.54
N THR A 82 -18.86 -13.63 -13.72
CA THR A 82 -18.47 -14.57 -12.65
C THR A 82 -17.10 -14.31 -12.06
N THR A 83 -16.27 -13.49 -12.72
CA THR A 83 -15.00 -13.01 -12.17
C THR A 83 -15.27 -12.01 -11.06
N ARG A 84 -14.77 -12.29 -9.85
CA ARG A 84 -14.96 -11.47 -8.64
C ARG A 84 -13.65 -11.34 -7.89
N PHE A 85 -13.54 -10.29 -7.08
CA PHE A 85 -12.43 -10.19 -6.12
C PHE A 85 -12.50 -11.31 -5.09
N ASP A 86 -11.34 -11.89 -4.79
CA ASP A 86 -11.12 -12.83 -3.71
C ASP A 86 -10.98 -12.06 -2.40
N TYR A 87 -12.01 -12.15 -1.56
CA TYR A 87 -12.01 -11.56 -0.22
C TYR A 87 -11.50 -12.54 0.85
N THR A 88 -10.91 -13.66 0.45
CA THR A 88 -10.32 -14.61 1.39
C THR A 88 -9.14 -13.98 2.10
N ILE A 89 -9.25 -13.83 3.42
CA ILE A 89 -8.17 -13.30 4.25
C ILE A 89 -7.25 -14.45 4.61
N ASN A 90 -5.99 -14.38 4.20
CA ASN A 90 -4.95 -15.28 4.67
C ASN A 90 -4.55 -14.90 6.12
N PRO A 91 -4.84 -15.74 7.14
CA PRO A 91 -4.56 -15.39 8.53
C PRO A 91 -3.06 -15.20 8.83
N TRP A 92 -2.19 -15.92 8.12
CA TRP A 92 -0.74 -15.80 8.28
C TRP A 92 -0.22 -14.49 7.70
N ALA A 93 -0.69 -14.10 6.51
CA ALA A 93 -0.34 -12.82 5.92
C ALA A 93 -0.79 -11.67 6.85
N LEU A 94 -2.02 -11.75 7.37
CA LEU A 94 -2.56 -10.77 8.33
C LEU A 94 -1.69 -10.68 9.60
N LEU A 95 -1.32 -11.82 10.18
CA LEU A 95 -0.47 -11.87 11.36
C LEU A 95 0.92 -11.26 11.10
N ILE A 96 1.55 -11.61 9.97
CA ILE A 96 2.85 -11.06 9.58
C ILE A 96 2.76 -9.55 9.42
N THR A 97 1.73 -9.04 8.72
CA THR A 97 1.51 -7.59 8.58
C THR A 97 1.35 -6.92 9.94
N ALA A 98 0.58 -7.51 10.86
CA ALA A 98 0.43 -6.97 12.22
C ALA A 98 1.78 -6.94 12.97
N VAL A 99 2.56 -8.02 12.92
CA VAL A 99 3.88 -8.11 13.55
C VAL A 99 4.85 -7.07 12.97
N VAL A 100 4.87 -6.88 11.66
CA VAL A 100 5.74 -5.89 11.00
C VAL A 100 5.38 -4.47 11.44
N ILE A 101 4.09 -4.13 11.44
CA ILE A 101 3.61 -2.80 11.85
C ILE A 101 3.96 -2.56 13.32
N LEU A 102 3.60 -3.49 14.22
CA LEU A 102 3.88 -3.35 15.65
C LEU A 102 5.39 -3.31 15.94
N GLY A 103 6.16 -4.16 15.28
CA GLY A 103 7.62 -4.19 15.39
C GLY A 103 8.26 -2.88 14.98
N TYR A 104 7.81 -2.29 13.87
CA TYR A 104 8.25 -0.97 13.42
C TYR A 104 7.95 0.12 14.47
N PHE A 105 6.72 0.17 15.00
CA PHE A 105 6.35 1.15 16.02
C PHE A 105 7.14 0.98 17.32
N VAL A 106 7.34 -0.26 17.78
CA VAL A 106 8.16 -0.54 18.96
C VAL A 106 9.60 -0.07 18.73
N PHE A 107 10.19 -0.39 17.57
CA PHE A 107 11.52 0.06 17.20
C PHE A 107 11.60 1.60 17.20
N LEU A 108 10.65 2.26 16.53
CA LEU A 108 10.59 3.71 16.42
C LEU A 108 10.54 4.38 17.78
N VAL A 109 9.65 3.95 18.68
CA VAL A 109 9.53 4.52 20.03
C VAL A 109 10.80 4.28 20.84
N ARG A 110 11.36 3.07 20.79
CA ARG A 110 12.54 2.68 21.57
C ARG A 110 13.79 3.47 21.17
N PHE A 111 14.02 3.63 19.87
CA PHE A 111 15.16 4.39 19.35
C PHE A 111 14.96 5.89 19.49
N SER A 112 13.74 6.37 19.25
CA SER A 112 13.43 7.79 19.33
C SER A 112 13.56 8.36 20.75
N ASP A 113 13.32 7.57 21.80
CA ASP A 113 13.53 8.01 23.19
C ASP A 113 14.99 8.43 23.44
N LYS A 114 15.96 7.74 22.85
CA LYS A 114 17.38 8.10 22.99
C LYS A 114 17.68 9.46 22.34
N GLU A 115 17.29 9.62 21.08
CA GLU A 115 17.51 10.86 20.32
C GLU A 115 16.79 12.05 20.97
N TYR A 116 15.53 11.86 21.41
CA TYR A 116 14.80 12.92 22.11
C TYR A 116 15.47 13.31 23.44
N ARG A 117 15.98 12.35 24.21
CA ARG A 117 16.71 12.65 25.45
C ARG A 117 18.00 13.41 25.18
N GLU A 118 18.74 13.04 24.14
CA GLU A 118 19.96 13.75 23.74
C GLU A 118 19.66 15.18 23.31
N VAL A 119 18.61 15.41 22.50
CA VAL A 119 18.16 16.77 22.12
C VAL A 119 17.70 17.56 23.34
N ILE A 120 16.97 16.94 24.27
CA ILE A 120 16.54 17.60 25.50
C ILE A 120 17.75 17.98 26.36
N ALA A 121 18.72 17.08 26.53
CA ALA A 121 19.95 17.34 27.27
C ALA A 121 20.79 18.46 26.63
N GLU A 122 20.87 18.49 25.29
CA GLU A 122 21.57 19.54 24.56
C GLU A 122 20.89 20.91 24.74
N ARG A 123 19.56 20.96 24.61
CA ARG A 123 18.79 22.22 24.64
C ARG A 123 18.51 22.73 26.05
N PHE A 124 18.27 21.85 27.01
CA PHE A 124 17.81 22.20 28.36
C PHE A 124 18.81 21.82 29.46
N GLY A 125 19.87 21.07 29.15
CA GLY A 125 20.81 20.52 30.13
C GLY A 125 20.32 19.19 30.73
N ASP A 126 21.25 18.45 31.34
CA ASP A 126 20.90 17.21 32.04
C ASP A 126 19.98 17.51 33.24
N LYS A 127 18.89 16.76 33.35
CA LYS A 127 18.14 16.69 34.61
C LYS A 127 19.06 15.99 35.62
N LYS A 128 19.53 16.74 36.62
CA LYS A 128 20.13 16.17 37.84
C LYS A 128 19.15 15.21 38.51
#